data_AF-A0A2V4MX60-F1
#
_entry.id   AF-A0A2V4MX60-F1
#
_cell.length_a   1.000
_cell.length_b   1.000
_cell.length_c   1.000
_cell.angle_alpha   90.00
_cell.angle_beta   90.00
_cell.angle_gamma   90.00
#
_symmetry.space_group_name_H-M   'P 1'
#
loop_
_entity.id
_entity.type
_entity.pdbx_description
1 polymer ?
#
loop_
_entity_poly.entity_id
_entity_poly.type
_entity_poly.pdbx_seq_one_letter_code
_entity_poly.pdbx_strand_id
1 'polypeptide(L)'
;MHTDKLQLDDLRYNPALSAFEANVTLHAEGEDFIYPCQMAAPLDAPFRTIALGLSERARLQHKAARQKAMGIGAMRMSRKSSAEERVTTMLCNHDTPRFAA
;
A
#
# COMPACT_ATOMS: atom_id res chain seq x y z
N MET A 1 -26.70 5.66 -10.79
CA MET A 1 -25.38 5.93 -10.19
C MET A 1 -25.57 6.02 -8.68
N HIS A 2 -24.93 5.13 -7.90
CA HIS A 2 -24.95 5.21 -6.44
C HIS A 2 -23.68 5.98 -6.03
N THR A 3 -23.85 7.13 -5.39
CA THR A 3 -22.72 7.90 -4.85
C THR A 3 -22.52 7.44 -3.42
N ASP A 4 -21.73 6.38 -3.24
CA ASP A 4 -21.23 6.01 -1.91
C ASP A 4 -20.46 7.22 -1.37
N LYS A 5 -20.99 7.84 -0.32
CA LYS A 5 -20.25 8.90 0.38
C LYS A 5 -19.06 8.24 1.03
N LEU A 6 -17.88 8.76 0.73
CA LEU A 6 -16.63 8.31 1.31
C LEU A 6 -16.01 9.50 2.03
N GLN A 7 -15.71 9.33 3.31
CA GLN A 7 -15.08 10.36 4.11
C GLN A 7 -13.66 9.93 4.47
N LEU A 8 -12.71 10.85 4.31
CA LEU A 8 -11.31 10.69 4.71
C LEU A 8 -11.11 11.52 5.98
N ASP A 9 -10.81 10.83 7.09
CA ASP A 9 -10.56 11.43 8.40
C ASP A 9 -9.10 11.19 8.83
N ASP A 10 -8.54 12.15 9.56
CA ASP A 10 -7.20 12.10 10.15
C ASP A 10 -6.07 11.73 9.16
N LEU A 11 -6.04 12.39 7.99
CA LEU A 11 -4.97 12.20 7.00
C LEU A 11 -3.63 12.72 7.53
N ARG A 12 -2.67 11.81 7.71
CA ARG A 12 -1.35 12.07 8.28
C ARG A 12 -0.26 11.50 7.39
N TYR A 13 0.93 12.11 7.45
CA TYR A 13 2.12 11.58 6.79
C TYR A 13 3.06 10.96 7.81
N ASN A 14 3.48 9.72 7.56
CA ASN A 14 4.47 9.00 8.33
C ASN A 14 5.81 9.04 7.58
N PRO A 15 6.75 9.92 7.96
CA PRO A 15 8.03 10.07 7.26
C PRO A 15 8.93 8.84 7.39
N ALA A 16 8.83 8.07 8.48
CA ALA A 16 9.63 6.86 8.67
C ALA A 16 9.28 5.78 7.64
N LEU A 17 8.01 5.73 7.21
CA LEU A 17 7.52 4.78 6.21
C LEU A 17 7.35 5.40 4.82
N SER A 18 7.57 6.72 4.68
CA SER A 18 7.25 7.47 3.46
C SER A 18 5.85 7.16 2.93
N ALA A 19 4.87 7.23 3.84
CA ALA A 19 3.50 6.82 3.57
C ALA A 19 2.47 7.77 4.21
N PHE A 20 1.34 7.92 3.53
CA PHE A 20 0.16 8.56 4.09
C PHE A 20 -0.71 7.55 4.80
N GLU A 21 -1.20 7.91 5.98
CA GLU A 21 -2.11 7.14 6.80
C GLU A 21 -3.40 7.94 6.98
N ALA A 22 -4.55 7.28 6.89
CA ALA A 22 -5.84 7.91 7.15
C ALA A 22 -6.88 6.88 7.56
N ASN A 23 -7.92 7.34 8.24
CA ASN A 23 -9.14 6.58 8.45
C ASN A 23 -10.12 6.88 7.33
N VAL A 24 -10.57 5.83 6.64
CA VAL A 24 -11.57 5.96 5.57
C VAL A 24 -12.90 5.42 6.06
N THR A 25 -13.89 6.28 6.13
CA THR A 25 -15.27 5.93 6.49
C THR A 25 -16.07 5.63 5.23
N LEU A 26 -16.57 4.40 5.13
CA LEU A 26 -17.51 3.95 4.11
C LEU A 26 -18.92 3.96 4.70
N HIS A 27 -19.79 4.77 4.13
CA HIS A 27 -21.21 4.75 4.43
C HIS A 27 -21.88 3.70 3.52
N ALA A 28 -22.20 2.52 4.06
CA ALA A 28 -22.77 1.41 3.29
C ALA A 28 -23.96 0.78 4.03
N GLU A 29 -25.07 0.54 3.32
CA GLU A 29 -26.26 -0.16 3.87
C GLU A 29 -26.86 0.49 5.14
N GLY A 30 -26.63 1.80 5.33
CA GLY A 30 -27.08 2.53 6.52
C GLY A 30 -26.15 2.43 7.72
N GLU A 31 -24.99 1.78 7.56
CA GLU A 31 -23.94 1.67 8.58
C GLU A 31 -22.64 2.35 8.12
N ASP A 32 -21.86 2.77 9.11
CA ASP A 32 -20.58 3.45 8.90
C ASP A 32 -19.43 2.50 9.24
N PHE A 33 -18.63 2.16 8.24
CA PHE A 33 -17.47 1.29 8.39
C PHE A 33 -16.19 2.09 8.28
N ILE A 34 -15.37 2.06 9.33
CA ILE A 34 -14.12 2.80 9.39
C ILE A 34 -12.95 1.84 9.15
N TYR A 35 -12.12 2.16 8.16
CA TYR A 35 -10.93 1.37 7.82
C TYR A 35 -9.66 2.20 7.90
N PRO A 36 -8.71 1.86 8.78
CA PRO A 36 -7.38 2.44 8.73
C PRO A 36 -6.69 1.98 7.44
N CYS A 37 -6.24 2.97 6.66
CA CYS A 37 -5.59 2.75 5.39
C CYS A 37 -4.25 3.48 5.37
N GLN A 38 -3.25 2.82 4.78
CA GLN A 38 -1.94 3.42 4.53
C GLN A 38 -1.65 3.39 3.03
N MET A 39 -0.93 4.36 2.51
CA MET A 39 -0.56 4.43 1.10
C MET A 39 0.84 5.02 0.98
N ALA A 40 1.76 4.22 0.45
CA ALA A 40 3.13 4.67 0.20
C ALA A 40 3.09 5.69 -0.94
N ALA A 41 3.51 6.91 -0.64
CA ALA A 41 3.66 7.97 -1.62
C ALA A 41 4.60 9.07 -1.07
N PRO A 42 5.31 9.78 -1.96
CA PRO A 42 6.08 10.96 -1.61
C PRO A 42 5.22 12.04 -0.95
N LEU A 43 5.82 12.87 -0.08
CA LEU A 43 5.12 13.96 0.62
C LEU A 43 4.45 14.96 -0.34
N ASP A 44 5.05 15.18 -1.53
CA ASP A 44 4.56 16.07 -2.58
C ASP A 44 3.55 15.39 -3.53
N ALA A 45 3.15 14.15 -3.24
CA ALA A 45 2.18 13.45 -4.06
C ALA A 45 0.85 14.20 -4.09
N PRO A 46 0.18 14.27 -5.26
CA PRO A 46 -1.07 14.99 -5.39
C PRO A 46 -2.17 14.35 -4.54
N PHE A 47 -2.89 15.19 -3.79
CA PHE A 47 -3.97 14.75 -2.88
C PHE A 47 -4.97 13.80 -3.55
N ARG A 48 -5.33 14.06 -4.81
CA ARG A 48 -6.25 13.20 -5.57
C ARG A 48 -5.75 11.75 -5.67
N THR A 49 -4.46 11.54 -5.89
CA THR A 49 -3.85 10.21 -5.97
C THR A 49 -3.85 9.53 -4.61
N ILE A 50 -3.55 10.27 -3.55
CA ILE A 50 -3.57 9.77 -2.16
C ILE A 50 -4.99 9.35 -1.77
N ALA A 51 -5.97 10.24 -1.99
CA ALA A 51 -7.37 9.99 -1.69
C ALA A 51 -7.89 8.77 -2.45
N LEU A 52 -7.63 8.66 -3.76
CA LEU A 52 -8.02 7.51 -4.57
C LEU A 52 -7.39 6.21 -4.03
N GLY A 53 -6.09 6.21 -3.76
CA GLY A 53 -5.39 5.03 -3.26
C GLY A 53 -5.91 4.56 -1.90
N LEU A 54 -6.14 5.48 -0.95
CA LEU A 54 -6.70 5.16 0.36
C LEU A 54 -8.14 4.64 0.23
N SER A 55 -8.95 5.26 -0.62
CA SER A 55 -10.33 4.85 -0.90
C SER A 55 -10.42 3.43 -1.46
N GLU A 56 -9.54 3.09 -2.43
CA GLU A 56 -9.48 1.75 -3.00
C GLU A 56 -9.08 0.70 -1.97
N ARG A 57 -8.09 1.01 -1.12
CA ARG A 57 -7.69 0.10 -0.03
C ARG A 57 -8.83 -0.14 0.95
N ALA A 58 -9.58 0.90 1.32
CA ALA A 58 -10.74 0.77 2.19
C ALA A 58 -11.83 -0.11 1.55
N ARG A 59 -12.13 0.09 0.26
CA ARG A 59 -13.08 -0.76 -0.49
C ARG A 59 -12.63 -2.22 -0.56
N LEU A 60 -11.35 -2.47 -0.79
CA LEU A 60 -10.80 -3.83 -0.81
C LEU A 60 -10.92 -4.51 0.55
N GLN A 61 -10.64 -3.78 1.63
CA GLN A 61 -10.83 -4.27 3.00
C GLN A 61 -12.30 -4.57 3.29
N HIS A 62 -13.20 -3.65 2.93
CA HIS A 62 -14.65 -3.84 3.09
C HIS A 62 -15.16 -5.07 2.34
N LYS A 63 -14.76 -5.24 1.06
CA LYS A 63 -15.12 -6.40 0.25
C LYS A 63 -14.61 -7.70 0.87
N ALA A 64 -13.34 -7.72 1.30
CA ALA A 64 -12.75 -8.91 1.93
C ALA A 64 -13.43 -9.26 3.27
N ALA A 65 -13.79 -8.25 4.08
CA ALA A 65 -14.52 -8.43 5.32
C ALA A 65 -15.92 -9.03 5.07
N ARG A 66 -16.66 -8.50 4.08
CA ARG A 66 -17.97 -9.04 3.67
C ARG A 66 -17.87 -10.48 3.16
N GLN A 67 -16.87 -10.79 2.33
CA GLN A 67 -16.64 -12.15 1.83
C GLN A 67 -16.34 -13.14 2.97
N LYS A 68 -15.55 -12.73 3.96
CA LYS A 68 -15.28 -13.52 5.16
C LYS A 68 -16.56 -13.76 5.98
N ALA A 69 -17.40 -12.73 6.15
CA ALA A 69 -18.68 -12.85 6.85
C ALA A 69 -19.67 -13.80 6.14
N MET A 70 -19.64 -13.84 4.81
CA MET A 70 -20.47 -14.75 4.00
C MET A 70 -19.91 -16.17 3.87
N GLY A 71 -18.77 -16.49 4.49
CA GLY A 71 -18.15 -17.82 4.42
C GLY A 71 -17.51 -18.15 3.05
N ILE A 72 -17.37 -17.16 2.16
CA ILE A 72 -16.79 -17.33 0.83
C ILE A 72 -15.27 -17.11 0.94
N GLY A 73 -14.59 -18.00 1.65
CA GLY A 73 -13.14 -17.95 1.84
C GLY A 73 -12.40 -18.39 0.58
N ALA A 74 -12.06 -17.45 -0.31
CA ALA A 74 -11.09 -17.72 -1.37
C ALA A 74 -9.69 -17.90 -0.74
N MET A 75 -9.12 -19.10 -0.89
CA MET A 75 -7.75 -19.47 -0.55
C MET A 75 -6.76 -18.40 -1.05
N ARG A 76 -6.18 -17.60 -0.16
CA ARG A 76 -5.16 -16.60 -0.53
C ARG A 76 -3.84 -17.31 -0.77
N MET A 77 -3.45 -17.46 -2.04
CA MET A 77 -2.07 -17.71 -2.43
C MET A 77 -1.19 -16.57 -1.92
N SER A 78 -0.34 -16.90 -0.95
CA SER A 78 0.70 -16.05 -0.40
C SER A 78 1.70 -15.71 -1.50
N ARG A 79 1.45 -14.61 -2.24
CA ARG A 79 2.49 -13.96 -3.01
C ARG A 79 3.41 -13.28 -2.01
N LYS A 80 4.39 -14.03 -1.49
CA LYS A 80 5.62 -13.45 -0.94
C LYS A 80 6.14 -12.53 -2.03
N SER A 81 6.15 -11.22 -1.81
CA SER A 81 6.88 -10.29 -2.66
C SER A 81 8.36 -10.62 -2.48
N SER A 82 8.85 -11.51 -3.34
CA SER A 82 10.26 -11.67 -3.61
C SER A 82 10.70 -10.37 -4.30
N ALA A 83 11.14 -9.40 -3.49
CA ALA A 83 11.82 -8.19 -3.91
C ALA A 83 13.07 -7.99 -3.05
N GLU A 84 13.70 -9.12 -2.70
CA GLU A 84 14.98 -9.19 -2.01
C GLU A 84 15.87 -10.21 -2.73
N GLU A 85 16.00 -10.03 -4.04
CA GLU A 85 17.00 -10.72 -4.84
C GLU A 85 17.40 -9.76 -5.96
N ARG A 86 18.71 -9.64 -6.21
CA ARG A 86 19.44 -8.64 -7.04
C ARG A 86 19.78 -7.40 -6.19
N VAL A 87 21.01 -7.22 -5.69
CA VAL A 87 22.27 -7.20 -6.45
C VAL A 87 23.42 -7.70 -5.56
N THR A 88 23.77 -8.98 -5.70
CA THR A 88 25.13 -9.46 -5.46
C THR A 88 25.68 -9.85 -6.83
N THR A 89 26.90 -9.40 -7.12
CA THR A 89 27.74 -9.73 -8.29
C THR A 89 27.70 -8.73 -9.46
N MET A 90 28.51 -7.67 -9.35
CA MET A 90 29.48 -7.33 -10.41
C MET A 90 30.81 -7.08 -9.70
N LEU A 91 31.66 -8.11 -9.59
CA LEU A 91 32.90 -8.20 -10.35
C LEU A 91 33.50 -6.84 -10.74
N CYS A 92 34.49 -6.41 -9.96
CA CYS A 92 35.64 -5.68 -10.47
C CYS A 92 36.89 -6.43 -9.97
N ASN A 93 37.23 -7.53 -10.63
CA ASN A 93 38.61 -7.98 -10.70
C ASN A 93 39.33 -6.93 -11.53
N HIS A 94 40.22 -6.15 -10.90
CA HIS A 94 41.29 -5.50 -11.62
C HIS A 94 42.60 -5.89 -10.96
N ASP A 95 43.24 -6.88 -11.59
CA ASP A 95 44.67 -7.05 -11.70
C ASP A 95 45.41 -5.71 -11.57
N THR A 96 46.20 -5.55 -10.52
CA THR A 96 47.25 -4.55 -10.47
C THR A 96 48.46 -5.07 -11.26
N PRO A 97 48.86 -4.43 -12.38
CA PRO A 97 50.08 -4.79 -13.08
C PRO A 97 51.32 -4.37 -12.28
N ARG A 98 52.23 -5.32 -12.20
CA ARG A 98 53.63 -5.23 -11.77
C ARG A 98 54.44 -4.37 -12.75
N PHE A 99 55.02 -3.25 -12.31
CA PHE A 99 56.27 -2.59 -12.79
C PHE A 99 56.61 -1.45 -11.79
N ALA A 100 57.66 -1.52 -10.97
CA ALA A 100 59.10 -1.33 -11.21
C ALA A 100 59.59 0.09 -10.84
N ALA A 101 60.49 0.17 -9.85
CA ALA A 101 61.62 1.10 -9.73
C ALA A 101 62.58 0.54 -8.67
#